data_AF-A0A218XJR1-F1
#
_entry.id   AF-A0A218XJR1-F1
#
_cell.length_a   1.000
_cell.length_b   1.000
_cell.length_c   1.000
_cell.angle_alpha   90.00
_cell.angle_beta   90.00
_cell.angle_gamma   90.00
#
_symmetry.space_group_name_H-M   'P 1'
#
loop_
_entity.id
_entity.type
_entity.pdbx_description
1 polymer ?
#
loop_
_entity_poly.entity_id
_entity_poly.type
_entity_poly.pdbx_seq_one_letter_code
_entity_poly.pdbx_strand_id
1 'polypeptide(L)'
;MDAQQLVWKGAIPLQIHLHESEVTTLPPPPPLLVLAPRIGYLPLLVPQIRPHFSSALPPGVDTVWFEYKSLPLKWYIPTGVLFDLLCAEPERPWNLTVHFRGYPGNILIPCEGEDCVKWSFINSLKEAAYIINGNCKNVMNMSQPDQLELWRSVSNGDLEAYRQVSSKLKLGMIEDEYSINTNSITLKSQARSAETDVAGQVRTVRIPVRLYVWTINEDFEDLEDAPQIDSWDKISYLNRPFEILKEDNKCFTLSEAIKTLLPELFSPRNPGMEEERSKVVTENESTAPSEDTGVRTEDQGGRASASLDSQSLANLAEIKFVRIQGIEPRLDIPFSWVANNLMFPEYFIHVCVCFGTLLFDYIGDLRLDRTAKEMAKAGKLLLLDCWVSPFCMRVKIALGEKGVDFELQEENLFGGKSELLLTSNPVYQKVPVLLHEGKPLCESTIIVAYLDETWASPPLLPPCSYGRAQARFWADFVDKKVFDTGKGIWGSIGEEKEAATKSFIEILKQLEAEALKENYFGGDTFGFVDIITIAVTSWFPVYEKFGGFKVEDHCPKLSAWIRRCMQRETVAKVIPDPEKVCEFVAMMRKMHGLE
;
A
#
# COMPACT_ATOMS: atom_id res chain seq x y z
N MET A 1 1.98 -10.34 35.42
CA MET A 1 0.71 -11.09 35.63
C MET A 1 -0.52 -10.20 35.51
N ASP A 2 -0.48 -8.98 36.04
CA ASP A 2 -1.67 -8.10 36.10
C ASP A 2 -2.10 -7.55 34.73
N ALA A 3 -1.16 -7.21 33.85
CA ALA A 3 -1.48 -6.71 32.50
C ALA A 3 -2.29 -7.71 31.67
N GLN A 4 -1.91 -8.99 31.68
CA GLN A 4 -2.66 -10.06 30.99
C GLN A 4 -4.07 -10.22 31.56
N GLN A 5 -4.27 -10.07 32.87
CA GLN A 5 -5.61 -10.10 33.45
C GLN A 5 -6.47 -8.93 32.96
N LEU A 6 -5.89 -7.75 32.80
CA LEU A 6 -6.58 -6.58 32.27
C LEU A 6 -6.94 -6.75 30.79
N VAL A 7 -6.05 -7.34 29.99
CA VAL A 7 -6.34 -7.69 28.58
C VAL A 7 -7.56 -8.60 28.49
N TRP A 8 -7.61 -9.64 29.32
CA TRP A 8 -8.71 -10.61 29.33
C TRP A 8 -10.03 -10.04 29.85
N LYS A 9 -9.97 -9.10 30.79
CA LYS A 9 -11.14 -8.39 31.32
C LYS A 9 -11.55 -7.19 30.46
N GLY A 10 -10.74 -6.83 29.46
CA GLY A 10 -10.98 -5.68 28.60
C GLY A 10 -12.31 -5.82 27.85
N ALA A 11 -13.17 -4.81 27.98
CA ALA A 11 -14.47 -4.79 27.33
C ALA A 11 -14.77 -3.41 26.74
N ILE A 12 -15.60 -3.39 25.70
CA ILE A 12 -16.08 -2.19 25.03
C ILE A 12 -17.59 -2.09 25.26
N PRO A 13 -18.09 -0.96 25.80
CA PRO A 13 -19.53 -0.73 25.86
C PRO A 13 -20.08 -0.53 24.46
N LEU A 14 -20.94 -1.43 24.01
CA LEU A 14 -21.61 -1.36 22.72
C LEU A 14 -23.05 -0.88 22.89
N GLN A 15 -23.49 -0.07 21.93
CA GLN A 15 -24.88 0.25 21.70
C GLN A 15 -25.25 -0.23 20.29
N ILE A 16 -26.01 -1.32 20.22
CA ILE A 16 -26.34 -2.00 18.96
C ILE A 16 -27.76 -1.62 18.55
N HIS A 17 -27.90 -1.03 17.36
CA HIS A 17 -29.18 -0.63 16.76
C HIS A 17 -29.58 -1.61 15.67
N LEU A 18 -30.87 -1.92 15.56
CA LEU A 18 -31.40 -2.61 14.39
C LEU A 18 -31.48 -1.61 13.23
N HIS A 19 -31.01 -2.01 12.04
CA HIS A 19 -31.09 -1.16 10.86
C HIS A 19 -32.54 -0.75 10.55
N GLU A 20 -32.76 0.54 10.25
CA GLU A 20 -34.10 1.13 10.13
C GLU A 20 -34.99 0.43 9.10
N SER A 21 -34.41 -0.04 7.98
CA SER A 21 -35.16 -0.76 6.93
C SER A 21 -35.66 -2.14 7.37
N GLU A 22 -35.20 -2.65 8.51
CA GLU A 22 -35.56 -3.98 9.03
C GLU A 22 -36.52 -3.90 10.23
N VAL A 23 -36.88 -2.69 10.67
CA VAL A 23 -37.81 -2.48 11.79
C VAL A 23 -39.26 -2.63 11.32
N THR A 24 -40.01 -3.56 11.92
CA THR A 24 -41.44 -3.78 11.63
C THR A 24 -42.39 -3.25 12.71
N THR A 25 -41.87 -2.76 13.84
CA THR A 25 -42.65 -2.26 14.97
C THR A 25 -42.64 -0.74 15.06
N LEU A 26 -43.71 -0.15 15.60
CA LEU A 26 -43.78 1.26 15.96
C LEU A 26 -44.19 1.39 17.45
N PRO A 27 -43.36 1.99 18.32
CA PRO A 27 -42.05 2.58 18.04
C PRO A 27 -40.96 1.55 17.68
N PRO A 28 -39.81 1.98 17.11
CA PRO A 28 -38.68 1.09 16.86
C PRO A 28 -38.17 0.44 18.16
N PRO A 29 -37.57 -0.77 18.10
CA PRO A 29 -37.05 -1.44 19.28
C PRO A 29 -35.90 -0.63 19.90
N PRO A 30 -35.78 -0.61 21.23
CA PRO A 30 -34.65 0.06 21.88
C PRO A 30 -33.32 -0.63 21.50
N PRO A 31 -32.21 0.12 21.45
CA PRO A 31 -30.91 -0.47 21.18
C PRO A 31 -30.51 -1.45 22.28
N LEU A 32 -29.74 -2.48 21.90
CA LEU A 32 -29.15 -3.41 22.85
C LEU A 32 -27.85 -2.81 23.41
N LEU A 33 -27.78 -2.69 24.74
CA LEU A 33 -26.58 -2.29 25.45
C LEU A 33 -25.86 -3.53 25.98
N VAL A 34 -24.61 -3.75 25.56
CA VAL A 34 -23.83 -4.92 25.96
C VAL A 34 -22.35 -4.57 26.11
N LEU A 35 -21.67 -5.20 27.07
CA LEU A 35 -20.22 -5.13 27.18
C LEU A 35 -19.60 -6.25 26.33
N ALA A 36 -18.96 -5.88 25.22
CA ALA A 36 -18.31 -6.85 24.35
C ALA A 36 -16.83 -7.03 24.75
N PRO A 37 -16.35 -8.28 24.93
CA PRO A 37 -14.94 -8.53 25.22
C PRO A 37 -14.03 -8.05 24.08
N ARG A 38 -12.95 -7.33 24.40
CA ARG A 38 -11.95 -6.86 23.41
C ARG A 38 -11.30 -8.02 22.64
N ILE A 39 -11.02 -9.12 23.35
CA ILE A 39 -10.47 -10.35 22.77
C ILE A 39 -11.53 -11.24 22.09
N GLY A 40 -12.81 -10.87 22.16
CA GLY A 40 -13.91 -11.61 21.53
C GLY A 40 -14.22 -11.14 20.12
N TYR A 41 -15.17 -11.80 19.46
CA TYR A 41 -15.60 -11.49 18.10
C TYR A 41 -17.09 -11.12 18.07
N LEU A 42 -17.46 -10.15 17.22
CA LEU A 42 -18.83 -9.63 17.14
C LEU A 42 -19.92 -10.72 16.93
N PRO A 43 -19.73 -11.77 16.10
CA PRO A 43 -20.76 -12.81 15.94
C PRO A 43 -21.09 -13.57 17.23
N LEU A 44 -20.21 -13.56 18.25
CA LEU A 44 -20.48 -14.21 19.54
C LEU A 44 -21.56 -13.47 20.35
N LEU A 45 -21.93 -12.25 19.95
CA LEU A 45 -23.03 -11.49 20.54
C LEU A 45 -24.40 -11.87 19.96
N VAL A 46 -24.43 -12.59 18.82
CA VAL A 46 -25.67 -12.97 18.12
C VAL A 46 -26.69 -13.69 19.03
N PRO A 47 -26.30 -14.60 19.93
CA PRO A 47 -27.24 -15.24 20.86
C PRO A 47 -27.97 -14.27 21.80
N GLN A 48 -27.41 -13.09 22.08
CA GLN A 48 -28.06 -12.03 22.87
C GLN A 48 -28.86 -11.06 21.97
N ILE A 49 -28.31 -10.74 20.79
CA ILE A 49 -28.90 -9.80 19.83
C ILE A 49 -30.19 -10.35 19.21
N ARG A 50 -30.18 -11.62 18.77
CA ARG A 50 -31.29 -12.22 18.04
C ARG A 50 -32.58 -12.25 18.86
N PRO A 51 -32.60 -12.72 20.13
CA PRO A 51 -33.81 -12.66 20.95
C PRO A 51 -34.31 -11.23 21.20
N HIS A 52 -33.39 -10.28 21.41
CA HIS A 52 -33.71 -8.88 21.69
C HIS A 52 -34.48 -8.21 20.54
N PHE A 53 -34.08 -8.45 19.29
CA PHE A 53 -34.74 -7.86 18.12
C PHE A 53 -35.79 -8.78 17.46
N SER A 54 -35.96 -10.01 17.92
CA SER A 54 -36.83 -11.02 17.29
C SER A 54 -38.28 -10.57 17.06
N SER A 55 -38.84 -9.77 17.97
CA SER A 55 -40.21 -9.24 17.87
C SER A 55 -40.37 -8.11 16.85
N ALA A 56 -39.26 -7.48 16.45
CA ALA A 56 -39.24 -6.35 15.52
C ALA A 56 -38.81 -6.75 14.10
N LEU A 57 -38.38 -8.00 13.89
CA LEU A 57 -37.87 -8.47 12.60
C LEU A 57 -38.98 -9.04 11.69
N PRO A 58 -38.90 -8.83 10.38
CA PRO A 58 -39.77 -9.50 9.41
C PRO A 58 -39.42 -11.00 9.28
N PRO A 59 -40.39 -11.88 8.97
CA PRO A 59 -40.15 -13.32 8.83
C PRO A 59 -39.13 -13.62 7.70
N GLY A 60 -38.12 -14.46 7.97
CA GLY A 60 -37.08 -14.82 7.00
C GLY A 60 -35.90 -15.61 7.60
N VAL A 61 -34.95 -16.00 6.75
CA VAL A 61 -33.65 -16.55 7.17
C VAL A 61 -32.71 -15.37 7.41
N ASP A 62 -32.13 -15.31 8.62
CA ASP A 62 -31.33 -14.17 9.01
C ASP A 62 -29.83 -14.42 8.84
N THR A 63 -29.21 -13.69 7.92
CA THR A 63 -27.75 -13.55 7.85
C THR A 63 -27.35 -12.34 8.68
N VAL A 64 -26.72 -12.58 9.83
CA VAL A 64 -26.36 -11.48 10.75
C VAL A 64 -25.01 -10.89 10.38
N TRP A 65 -24.95 -9.57 10.20
CA TRP A 65 -23.71 -8.82 10.02
C TRP A 65 -23.79 -7.45 10.69
N PHE A 66 -22.63 -6.83 10.89
CA PHE A 66 -22.48 -5.59 11.65
C PHE A 66 -21.90 -4.49 10.77
N GLU A 67 -22.36 -3.27 11.00
CA GLU A 67 -21.94 -2.07 10.31
C GLU A 67 -21.53 -1.00 11.35
N TYR A 68 -20.47 -0.25 11.04
CA TYR A 68 -20.11 0.97 11.76
C TYR A 68 -19.99 2.12 10.75
N LYS A 69 -20.79 3.17 10.90
CA LYS A 69 -20.80 4.34 10.01
C LYS A 69 -20.74 3.98 8.51
N SER A 70 -21.63 3.08 8.05
CA SER A 70 -21.70 2.58 6.67
C SER A 70 -20.56 1.67 6.20
N LEU A 71 -19.65 1.26 7.10
CA LEU A 71 -18.62 0.27 6.83
C LEU A 71 -19.01 -1.11 7.37
N PRO A 72 -19.19 -2.13 6.51
CA PRO A 72 -19.39 -3.51 6.94
C PRO A 72 -18.17 -4.06 7.71
N LEU A 73 -18.38 -4.55 8.92
CA LEU A 73 -17.31 -4.98 9.82
C LEU A 73 -16.85 -6.41 9.53
N LYS A 74 -15.52 -6.59 9.35
CA LYS A 74 -14.88 -7.89 9.18
C LYS A 74 -14.91 -8.70 10.46
N TRP A 75 -15.85 -9.64 10.57
CA TRP A 75 -16.13 -10.42 11.78
C TRP A 75 -14.96 -11.27 12.29
N TYR A 76 -14.02 -11.63 11.44
CA TYR A 76 -12.82 -12.42 11.81
C TYR A 76 -11.73 -11.57 12.46
N ILE A 77 -11.90 -10.24 12.54
CA ILE A 77 -11.04 -9.34 13.30
C ILE A 77 -11.61 -9.23 14.73
N PRO A 78 -10.79 -9.33 15.78
CA PRO A 78 -11.28 -9.18 17.15
C PRO A 78 -11.95 -7.82 17.39
N THR A 79 -12.98 -7.82 18.24
CA THR A 79 -13.82 -6.65 18.55
C THR A 79 -12.99 -5.46 19.02
N GLY A 80 -11.99 -5.72 19.88
CA GLY A 80 -11.06 -4.72 20.37
C GLY A 80 -10.23 -4.07 19.27
N VAL A 81 -9.78 -4.86 18.30
CA VAL A 81 -8.96 -4.38 17.17
C VAL A 81 -9.80 -3.54 16.21
N LEU A 82 -11.05 -3.96 15.93
CA LEU A 82 -11.97 -3.17 15.13
C LEU A 82 -12.23 -1.79 15.77
N PHE A 83 -12.46 -1.77 17.07
CA PHE A 83 -12.67 -0.52 17.81
C PHE A 83 -11.43 0.37 17.80
N ASP A 84 -10.25 -0.19 18.10
CA ASP A 84 -8.99 0.58 18.15
C ASP A 84 -8.60 1.19 16.80
N LEU A 85 -8.98 0.51 15.71
CA LEU A 85 -8.69 0.90 14.33
C LEU A 85 -9.68 1.92 13.78
N LEU A 86 -10.98 1.71 14.00
CA LEU A 86 -12.06 2.48 13.35
C LEU A 86 -12.49 3.70 14.17
N CYS A 87 -12.23 3.71 15.49
CA CYS A 87 -12.51 4.85 16.36
C CYS A 87 -11.22 5.60 16.64
N ALA A 88 -10.85 6.53 15.74
CA ALA A 88 -9.69 7.41 15.92
C ALA A 88 -9.76 8.12 17.28
N GLU A 89 -10.92 8.67 17.62
CA GLU A 89 -11.27 9.01 18.99
C GLU A 89 -12.22 7.95 19.57
N PRO A 90 -11.91 7.34 20.75
CA PRO A 90 -12.74 6.28 21.34
C PRO A 90 -14.14 6.74 21.77
N GLU A 91 -15.14 6.63 20.89
CA GLU A 91 -16.56 6.83 21.20
C GLU A 91 -17.08 5.80 22.21
N ARG A 92 -17.77 6.24 23.27
CA ARG A 92 -18.36 5.36 24.28
C ARG A 92 -19.79 5.81 24.62
N PRO A 93 -20.82 4.96 24.41
CA PRO A 93 -20.77 3.61 23.84
C PRO A 93 -20.37 3.58 22.35
N TRP A 94 -19.76 2.49 21.89
CA TRP A 94 -19.50 2.26 20.48
C TRP A 94 -20.80 1.89 19.76
N ASN A 95 -21.24 2.76 18.85
CA ASN A 95 -22.53 2.65 18.19
C ASN A 95 -22.43 1.75 16.96
N LEU A 96 -23.00 0.56 17.02
CA LEU A 96 -23.04 -0.37 15.90
C LEU A 96 -24.46 -0.53 15.36
N THR A 97 -24.57 -0.80 14.07
CA THR A 97 -25.81 -1.23 13.43
C THR A 97 -25.72 -2.71 13.13
N VAL A 98 -26.76 -3.47 13.46
CA VAL A 98 -26.91 -4.88 13.11
C VAL A 98 -27.93 -5.04 12.01
N HIS A 99 -27.61 -5.93 11.07
CA HIS A 99 -28.46 -6.30 9.96
C HIS A 99 -28.69 -7.81 10.00
N PHE A 100 -29.91 -8.23 9.64
CA PHE A 100 -30.30 -9.63 9.51
C PHE A 100 -30.49 -10.02 8.03
N ARG A 101 -30.40 -9.06 7.09
CA ARG A 101 -30.55 -9.28 5.66
C ARG A 101 -29.47 -8.55 4.86
N GLY A 102 -29.43 -8.79 3.55
CA GLY A 102 -28.57 -8.04 2.63
C GLY A 102 -27.07 -8.24 2.88
N TYR A 103 -26.64 -9.47 3.15
CA TYR A 103 -25.25 -9.77 3.48
C TYR A 103 -24.27 -9.27 2.39
N PRO A 104 -23.29 -8.42 2.72
CA PRO A 104 -22.37 -7.82 1.75
C PRO A 104 -21.27 -8.81 1.34
N GLY A 105 -21.61 -9.82 0.55
CA GLY A 105 -20.72 -10.91 0.16
C GLY A 105 -19.53 -10.52 -0.72
N ASN A 106 -19.51 -9.29 -1.25
CA ASN A 106 -18.37 -8.70 -1.96
C ASN A 106 -17.29 -8.17 -1.00
N ILE A 107 -17.63 -7.92 0.27
CA ILE A 107 -16.73 -7.36 1.29
C ILE A 107 -16.47 -8.37 2.41
N LEU A 108 -17.49 -9.10 2.84
CA LEU A 108 -17.45 -10.01 3.97
C LEU A 108 -17.51 -11.49 3.53
N ILE A 109 -16.73 -12.32 4.20
CA ILE A 109 -16.78 -13.79 4.06
C ILE A 109 -17.95 -14.30 4.90
N PRO A 110 -18.81 -15.23 4.42
CA PRO A 110 -19.93 -15.75 5.22
C PRO A 110 -19.55 -16.24 6.62
N CYS A 111 -20.43 -16.01 7.61
CA CYS A 111 -20.27 -16.49 9.00
C CYS A 111 -21.54 -17.24 9.45
N GLU A 112 -21.47 -18.58 9.47
CA GLU A 112 -22.58 -19.47 9.83
C GLU A 112 -22.54 -19.86 11.31
N GLY A 113 -22.57 -18.87 12.20
CA GLY A 113 -22.63 -19.07 13.65
C GLY A 113 -21.27 -19.24 14.35
N GLU A 114 -21.31 -19.75 15.59
CA GLU A 114 -20.15 -19.80 16.50
C GLU A 114 -19.01 -20.68 15.96
N ASP A 115 -19.34 -21.79 15.30
CA ASP A 115 -18.33 -22.72 14.76
C ASP A 115 -17.42 -22.04 13.74
N CYS A 116 -17.93 -21.15 12.87
CA CYS A 116 -17.10 -20.39 11.94
C CYS A 116 -16.07 -19.52 12.66
N VAL A 117 -16.45 -18.90 13.77
CA VAL A 117 -15.56 -18.07 14.60
C VAL A 117 -14.49 -18.95 15.25
N LYS A 118 -14.89 -20.09 15.84
CA LYS A 118 -13.97 -21.08 16.39
C LYS A 118 -12.96 -21.56 15.36
N TRP A 119 -13.40 -21.89 14.15
CA TRP A 119 -12.52 -22.34 13.07
C TRP A 119 -11.52 -21.26 12.66
N SER A 120 -11.97 -20.00 12.56
CA SER A 120 -11.09 -18.84 12.28
C SER A 120 -10.02 -18.65 13.37
N PHE A 121 -10.43 -18.75 14.64
CA PHE A 121 -9.53 -18.69 15.79
C PHE A 121 -8.46 -19.80 15.76
N ILE A 122 -8.89 -21.06 15.58
CA ILE A 122 -7.97 -22.21 15.52
C ILE A 122 -7.02 -22.09 14.31
N ASN A 123 -7.49 -21.56 13.19
CA ASN A 123 -6.64 -21.33 12.02
C ASN A 123 -5.57 -20.26 12.31
N SER A 124 -5.94 -19.15 12.96
CA SER A 124 -4.97 -18.13 13.41
C SER A 124 -3.96 -18.72 14.39
N LEU A 125 -4.40 -19.56 15.33
CA LEU A 125 -3.50 -20.24 16.27
C LEU A 125 -2.50 -21.17 15.56
N LYS A 126 -2.93 -21.88 14.51
CA LYS A 126 -2.02 -22.72 13.68
C LYS A 126 -0.99 -21.87 12.95
N GLU A 127 -1.40 -20.73 12.42
CA GLU A 127 -0.53 -19.78 11.74
C GLU A 127 0.53 -19.22 12.71
N ALA A 128 0.11 -18.77 13.89
CA ALA A 128 1.02 -18.32 14.94
C ALA A 128 2.01 -19.43 15.35
N ALA A 129 1.52 -20.66 15.53
CA ALA A 129 2.38 -21.80 15.84
C ALA A 129 3.42 -22.08 14.75
N TYR A 130 3.03 -21.96 13.47
CA TYR A 130 3.95 -22.11 12.36
C TYR A 130 5.03 -21.00 12.36
N ILE A 131 4.66 -19.75 12.63
CA ILE A 131 5.60 -18.64 12.75
C ILE A 131 6.61 -18.88 13.88
N ILE A 132 6.12 -19.30 15.07
CA ILE A 132 6.94 -19.47 16.27
C ILE A 132 7.86 -20.69 16.18
N ASN A 133 7.33 -21.84 15.74
CA ASN A 133 8.02 -23.14 15.81
C ASN A 133 8.46 -23.69 14.44
N GLY A 134 8.12 -23.02 13.34
CA GLY A 134 8.30 -23.53 11.97
C GLY A 134 7.34 -24.66 11.59
N ASN A 135 6.40 -25.04 12.47
CA ASN A 135 5.39 -26.06 12.23
C ASN A 135 4.19 -25.88 13.17
N CYS A 136 3.02 -26.42 12.79
CA CYS A 136 1.79 -26.34 13.58
C CYS A 136 1.45 -27.65 14.34
N LYS A 137 2.41 -28.58 14.48
CA LYS A 137 2.13 -29.92 15.06
C LYS A 137 1.54 -29.86 16.46
N ASN A 138 1.98 -28.92 17.30
CA ASN A 138 1.47 -28.79 18.67
C ASN A 138 -0.02 -28.43 18.71
N VAL A 139 -0.49 -27.61 17.76
CA VAL A 139 -1.91 -27.25 17.64
C VAL A 139 -2.68 -28.39 16.99
N MET A 140 -2.13 -29.01 15.94
CA MET A 140 -2.76 -30.11 15.21
C MET A 140 -2.92 -31.39 16.05
N ASN A 141 -1.98 -31.67 16.95
CA ASN A 141 -1.99 -32.84 17.83
C ASN A 141 -2.77 -32.61 19.13
N MET A 142 -3.34 -31.41 19.31
CA MET A 142 -4.19 -31.12 20.46
C MET A 142 -5.46 -31.97 20.40
N SER A 143 -5.85 -32.56 21.54
CA SER A 143 -7.08 -33.35 21.63
C SER A 143 -8.32 -32.49 21.35
N GLN A 144 -9.38 -33.09 20.80
CA GLN A 144 -10.65 -32.37 20.58
C GLN A 144 -11.22 -31.71 21.86
N PRO A 145 -11.17 -32.38 23.04
CA PRO A 145 -11.55 -31.73 24.31
C PRO A 145 -10.69 -30.51 24.64
N ASP A 146 -9.37 -30.58 24.45
CA ASP A 146 -8.49 -29.43 24.70
C ASP A 146 -8.77 -28.29 23.73
N GLN A 147 -9.00 -28.56 22.43
CA GLN A 147 -9.35 -27.52 21.46
C GLN A 147 -10.67 -26.82 21.80
N LEU A 148 -11.66 -27.60 22.26
CA LEU A 148 -12.96 -27.08 22.69
C LEU A 148 -12.83 -26.26 23.97
N GLU A 149 -12.04 -26.72 24.94
CA GLU A 149 -11.81 -26.02 26.20
C GLU A 149 -11.04 -24.72 25.99
N LEU A 150 -10.02 -24.72 25.12
CA LEU A 150 -9.30 -23.52 24.72
C LEU A 150 -10.25 -22.47 24.12
N TRP A 151 -11.12 -22.90 23.19
CA TRP A 151 -12.11 -22.01 22.57
C TRP A 151 -13.13 -21.47 23.58
N ARG A 152 -13.69 -22.34 24.44
CA ARG A 152 -14.65 -21.94 25.48
C ARG A 152 -14.03 -20.94 26.45
N SER A 153 -12.76 -21.14 26.80
CA SER A 153 -12.03 -20.22 27.66
C SER A 153 -11.96 -18.82 27.04
N VAL A 154 -11.65 -18.72 25.75
CA VAL A 154 -11.62 -17.43 25.02
C VAL A 154 -13.02 -16.82 24.91
N SER A 155 -14.02 -17.60 24.51
CA SER A 155 -15.41 -17.14 24.34
C SER A 155 -16.00 -16.61 25.66
N ASN A 156 -15.65 -17.22 26.80
CA ASN A 156 -16.13 -16.84 28.12
C ASN A 156 -15.20 -15.84 28.85
N GLY A 157 -14.02 -15.54 28.32
CA GLY A 157 -13.03 -14.69 28.99
C GLY A 157 -12.38 -15.33 30.24
N ASP A 158 -12.28 -16.65 30.30
CA ASP A 158 -11.62 -17.38 31.40
C ASP A 158 -10.11 -17.56 31.14
N LEU A 159 -9.32 -16.66 31.73
CA LEU A 159 -7.87 -16.67 31.60
C LEU A 159 -7.21 -17.90 32.26
N GLU A 160 -7.77 -18.40 33.36
CA GLU A 160 -7.15 -19.49 34.11
C GLU A 160 -7.32 -20.82 33.36
N ALA A 161 -8.55 -21.09 32.88
CA ALA A 161 -8.83 -22.23 32.02
C ALA A 161 -7.99 -22.17 30.73
N TYR A 162 -7.88 -20.98 30.12
CA TYR A 162 -7.04 -20.79 28.94
C TYR A 162 -5.56 -21.11 29.20
N ARG A 163 -4.99 -20.65 30.33
CA ARG A 163 -3.59 -20.92 30.69
C ARG A 163 -3.30 -22.40 30.89
N GLN A 164 -4.23 -23.12 31.52
CA GLN A 164 -4.09 -24.56 31.73
C GLN A 164 -3.97 -25.32 30.41
N VAL A 165 -4.79 -24.97 29.42
CA VAL A 165 -4.75 -25.63 28.10
C VAL A 165 -3.58 -25.11 27.24
N SER A 166 -3.38 -23.80 27.18
CA SER A 166 -2.35 -23.18 26.34
C SER A 166 -0.92 -23.53 26.78
N SER A 167 -0.68 -23.80 28.06
CA SER A 167 0.63 -24.30 28.54
C SER A 167 1.07 -25.61 27.86
N LYS A 168 0.11 -26.44 27.39
CA LYS A 168 0.37 -27.69 26.68
C LYS A 168 0.86 -27.48 25.24
N LEU A 169 0.57 -26.31 24.65
CA LEU A 169 0.95 -25.98 23.27
C LEU A 169 2.46 -25.78 23.09
N LYS A 170 3.20 -25.54 24.19
CA LYS A 170 4.65 -25.30 24.17
C LYS A 170 5.06 -24.22 23.14
N LEU A 171 4.19 -23.23 22.93
CA LEU A 171 4.50 -22.01 22.20
C LEU A 171 5.22 -21.12 23.20
N GLY A 172 6.55 -21.06 23.10
CA GLY A 172 7.40 -20.46 24.13
C GLY A 172 7.07 -18.98 24.37
N MET A 173 7.14 -18.55 25.64
CA MET A 173 7.22 -17.13 25.97
C MET A 173 8.64 -16.61 25.69
N ILE A 174 8.78 -15.31 25.43
CA ILE A 174 10.09 -14.69 25.25
C ILE A 174 10.74 -14.61 26.64
N GLU A 175 11.87 -15.29 26.83
CA GLU A 175 12.68 -15.18 28.05
C GLU A 175 13.36 -13.80 28.06
N ASP A 176 12.86 -12.87 28.88
CA ASP A 176 13.56 -11.61 29.16
C ASP A 176 14.63 -11.86 30.24
N GLU A 177 15.94 -11.80 29.89
CA GLU A 177 17.04 -11.89 30.88
C GLU A 177 16.99 -10.79 31.96
N TYR A 178 16.17 -9.75 31.77
CA TYR A 178 16.02 -8.63 32.70
C TYR A 178 14.92 -8.82 33.76
N SER A 179 14.22 -9.96 33.80
CA SER A 179 13.22 -10.26 34.85
C SER A 179 13.79 -11.03 36.05
N ILE A 180 15.11 -11.04 36.27
CA ILE A 180 15.70 -11.57 37.51
C ILE A 180 15.58 -10.53 38.62
N ASN A 181 14.41 -10.50 39.26
CA ASN A 181 14.28 -10.59 40.72
C ASN A 181 12.82 -10.34 41.10
N THR A 182 12.05 -11.41 41.27
CA THR A 182 11.65 -11.88 42.60
C THR A 182 10.72 -13.09 42.46
N ASN A 183 11.12 -14.16 43.15
CA ASN A 183 10.32 -15.33 43.56
C ASN A 183 10.18 -16.51 42.58
N SER A 184 11.23 -17.33 42.60
CA SER A 184 11.21 -18.71 43.11
C SER A 184 10.67 -19.86 42.25
N ILE A 185 11.63 -20.63 41.72
CA ILE A 185 11.80 -22.09 41.93
C ILE A 185 10.51 -22.91 41.79
N THR A 186 10.20 -23.41 40.59
CA THR A 186 9.96 -24.85 40.33
C THR A 186 9.66 -25.07 38.85
N LEU A 187 10.62 -25.63 38.12
CA LEU A 187 10.40 -26.79 37.23
C LEU A 187 11.77 -27.22 36.68
N LYS A 188 12.27 -28.28 37.32
CA LYS A 188 13.48 -28.98 36.93
C LYS A 188 13.33 -29.53 35.51
N SER A 189 14.41 -29.40 34.76
CA SER A 189 14.93 -30.33 33.76
C SER A 189 14.16 -31.66 33.62
N GLN A 190 13.64 -31.97 32.43
CA GLN A 190 13.80 -33.30 31.81
C GLN A 190 13.30 -33.38 30.35
N ALA A 191 14.15 -33.99 29.52
CA ALA A 191 13.91 -34.66 28.25
C ALA A 191 13.60 -33.82 26.99
N ARG A 192 14.66 -33.29 26.37
CA ARG A 192 14.81 -33.33 24.90
C ARG A 192 15.29 -34.74 24.53
N SER A 193 14.47 -35.49 23.79
CA SER A 193 14.94 -36.68 23.09
C SER A 193 15.85 -36.25 21.95
N ALA A 194 17.04 -36.84 21.91
CA ALA A 194 18.11 -36.57 20.98
C ALA A 194 17.72 -36.85 19.52
N GLU A 195 17.93 -35.85 18.67
CA GLU A 195 18.35 -36.05 17.28
C GLU A 195 19.48 -35.02 17.01
N THR A 196 20.70 -35.56 16.98
CA THR A 196 21.95 -35.03 16.40
C THR A 196 22.14 -33.51 16.34
N ASP A 197 22.97 -33.02 17.26
CA ASP A 197 23.65 -31.73 17.18
C ASP A 197 24.39 -31.58 15.85
N VAL A 198 23.90 -30.67 15.01
CA VAL A 198 24.72 -29.99 14.00
C VAL A 198 25.08 -28.64 14.59
N ALA A 199 26.38 -28.39 14.74
CA ALA A 199 26.94 -27.21 15.36
C ALA A 199 26.39 -25.89 14.76
N GLY A 200 26.06 -24.92 15.63
CA GLY A 200 26.04 -23.49 15.30
C GLY A 200 24.74 -22.87 14.77
N GLN A 201 23.54 -23.35 15.12
CA GLN A 201 22.29 -22.64 14.75
C GLN A 201 21.94 -21.53 15.75
N VAL A 202 22.09 -20.28 15.31
CA VAL A 202 21.53 -19.08 15.98
C VAL A 202 20.03 -19.29 16.20
N ARG A 203 19.58 -19.27 17.46
CA ARG A 203 18.18 -19.54 17.81
C ARG A 203 17.36 -18.25 17.72
N THR A 204 16.79 -17.98 16.55
CA THR A 204 15.89 -16.83 16.32
C THR A 204 14.54 -17.04 17.00
N VAL A 205 14.07 -16.04 17.75
CA VAL A 205 12.70 -15.98 18.29
C VAL A 205 11.84 -15.20 17.30
N ARG A 206 10.71 -15.78 16.87
CA ARG A 206 9.78 -15.17 15.92
C ARG A 206 8.47 -14.84 16.62
N ILE A 207 8.06 -13.58 16.56
CA ILE A 207 6.83 -13.07 17.17
C ILE A 207 5.81 -12.82 16.05
N PRO A 208 4.63 -13.45 16.07
CA PRO A 208 3.58 -13.18 15.09
C PRO A 208 2.97 -11.78 15.31
N VAL A 209 3.04 -10.92 14.28
CA VAL A 209 2.48 -9.55 14.33
C VAL A 209 1.54 -9.31 13.15
N ARG A 210 0.35 -8.78 13.46
CA ARG A 210 -0.63 -8.28 12.48
C ARG A 210 -0.72 -6.76 12.61
N LEU A 211 -0.38 -6.05 11.56
CA LEU A 211 -0.41 -4.58 11.49
C LEU A 211 -1.61 -4.14 10.68
N TYR A 212 -2.32 -3.15 11.22
CA TYR A 212 -3.40 -2.44 10.55
C TYR A 212 -2.95 -1.00 10.41
N VAL A 213 -2.50 -0.64 9.21
CA VAL A 213 -1.88 0.66 8.93
C VAL A 213 -2.91 1.55 8.24
N TRP A 214 -3.22 2.67 8.88
CA TRP A 214 -4.08 3.71 8.35
C TRP A 214 -3.24 4.96 8.07
N THR A 215 -3.08 5.28 6.78
CA THR A 215 -2.32 6.46 6.36
C THR A 215 -3.29 7.59 6.03
N ILE A 216 -3.11 8.73 6.67
CA ILE A 216 -3.93 9.91 6.50
C ILE A 216 -3.09 10.98 5.79
N ASN A 217 -3.63 11.48 4.67
CA ASN A 217 -2.97 12.45 3.80
C ASN A 217 -3.36 13.91 4.12
N GLU A 218 -4.22 14.11 5.12
CA GLU A 218 -4.64 15.39 5.65
C GLU A 218 -3.97 15.57 7.00
N ASP A 219 -3.33 16.73 7.24
CA ASP A 219 -2.79 17.01 8.56
C ASP A 219 -3.93 17.48 9.48
N PHE A 220 -4.05 16.83 10.62
CA PHE A 220 -4.99 17.18 11.67
C PHE A 220 -4.24 17.16 12.99
N GLU A 221 -4.48 18.16 13.82
CA GLU A 221 -3.84 18.28 15.13
C GLU A 221 -4.51 17.37 16.16
N ASP A 222 -5.85 17.27 16.11
CA ASP A 222 -6.67 16.55 17.08
C ASP A 222 -7.31 15.28 16.48
N LEU A 223 -7.27 14.17 17.22
CA LEU A 223 -7.84 12.88 16.78
C LEU A 223 -9.35 12.92 16.50
N GLU A 224 -10.05 13.94 17.02
CA GLU A 224 -11.48 14.16 16.78
C GLU A 224 -11.77 14.55 15.32
N ASP A 225 -10.81 15.21 14.66
CA ASP A 225 -10.88 15.67 13.27
C ASP A 225 -10.36 14.62 12.28
N ALA A 226 -9.93 13.44 12.78
CA ALA A 226 -9.40 12.39 11.93
C ALA A 226 -10.48 11.90 10.93
N PRO A 227 -10.15 11.74 9.64
CA PRO A 227 -11.13 11.39 8.62
C PRO A 227 -11.79 10.04 8.90
N GLN A 228 -13.07 9.91 8.53
CA GLN A 228 -13.77 8.65 8.71
C GLN A 228 -13.25 7.57 7.74
N ILE A 229 -13.11 6.35 8.27
CA ILE A 229 -12.85 5.16 7.46
C ILE A 229 -14.19 4.65 6.89
N ASP A 230 -14.40 4.85 5.60
CA ASP A 230 -15.61 4.46 4.84
C ASP A 230 -15.39 3.21 3.94
N SER A 231 -14.13 2.82 3.70
CA SER A 231 -13.74 1.63 2.96
C SER A 231 -12.54 0.94 3.59
N TRP A 232 -12.54 -0.39 3.56
CA TRP A 232 -11.39 -1.22 3.96
C TRP A 232 -10.16 -1.01 3.07
N ASP A 233 -10.28 -0.37 1.90
CA ASP A 233 -9.15 -0.05 1.02
C ASP A 233 -8.23 1.03 1.61
N LYS A 234 -8.74 1.84 2.56
CA LYS A 234 -7.96 2.84 3.31
C LYS A 234 -7.03 2.22 4.37
N ILE A 235 -7.19 0.93 4.68
CA ILE A 235 -6.42 0.21 5.69
C ILE A 235 -5.53 -0.83 5.02
N SER A 236 -4.22 -0.68 5.20
CA SER A 236 -3.27 -1.71 4.80
C SER A 236 -3.13 -2.77 5.90
N TYR A 237 -3.46 -4.02 5.57
CA TYR A 237 -3.25 -5.17 6.45
C TYR A 237 -1.95 -5.88 6.12
N LEU A 238 -1.05 -6.01 7.10
CA LEU A 238 0.22 -6.71 6.97
C LEU A 238 0.34 -7.79 8.04
N ASN A 239 0.76 -8.97 7.63
CA ASN A 239 1.00 -10.10 8.53
C ASN A 239 2.48 -10.48 8.41
N ARG A 240 3.29 -10.05 9.38
CA ARG A 240 4.75 -10.15 9.33
C ARG A 240 5.29 -10.65 10.68
N PRO A 241 6.21 -11.62 10.70
CA PRO A 241 6.88 -11.98 11.94
C PRO A 241 7.91 -10.91 12.31
N PHE A 242 8.02 -10.59 13.59
CA PHE A 242 9.16 -9.86 14.11
C PHE A 242 10.21 -10.86 14.61
N GLU A 243 11.46 -10.74 14.14
CA GLU A 243 12.54 -11.68 14.45
C GLU A 243 13.52 -11.06 15.47
N ILE A 244 13.80 -11.79 16.55
CA ILE A 244 14.79 -11.43 17.56
C ILE A 244 15.89 -12.50 17.55
N LEU A 245 17.13 -12.09 17.27
CA LEU A 245 18.30 -12.97 17.35
C LEU A 245 18.77 -13.07 18.81
N LYS A 246 18.81 -14.28 19.37
CA LYS A 246 19.16 -14.51 20.78
C LYS A 246 20.60 -14.11 21.16
N GLU A 247 21.52 -13.96 20.20
CA GLU A 247 22.91 -13.57 20.49
C GLU A 247 23.07 -12.07 20.79
N ASP A 248 22.13 -11.22 20.37
CA ASP A 248 22.36 -9.77 20.36
C ASP A 248 22.17 -9.08 21.71
N ASN A 249 21.59 -9.74 22.72
CA ASN A 249 21.14 -9.14 23.99
C ASN A 249 20.48 -7.74 23.84
N LYS A 250 19.95 -7.47 22.64
CA LYS A 250 19.52 -6.15 22.19
C LYS A 250 18.03 -6.06 22.42
N CYS A 251 17.65 -5.18 23.33
CA CYS A 251 16.26 -4.86 23.58
C CYS A 251 15.75 -3.99 22.43
N PHE A 252 14.78 -4.49 21.66
CA PHE A 252 14.09 -3.70 20.65
C PHE A 252 12.94 -2.94 21.33
N THR A 253 12.90 -1.63 21.14
CA THR A 253 11.76 -0.79 21.53
C THR A 253 10.58 -1.01 20.58
N LEU A 254 9.37 -0.63 21.00
CA LEU A 254 8.19 -0.65 20.14
C LEU A 254 8.40 0.19 18.87
N SER A 255 9.07 1.34 18.97
CA SER A 255 9.41 2.18 17.82
C SER A 255 10.29 1.43 16.80
N GLU A 256 11.37 0.80 17.26
CA GLU A 256 12.28 0.05 16.40
C GLU A 256 11.59 -1.17 15.78
N ALA A 257 10.73 -1.83 16.55
CA ALA A 257 9.93 -2.95 16.05
C ALA A 257 9.00 -2.50 14.92
N ILE A 258 8.28 -1.40 15.09
CA ILE A 258 7.41 -0.83 14.04
C ILE A 258 8.22 -0.43 12.81
N LYS A 259 9.36 0.24 12.99
CA LYS A 259 10.25 0.65 11.87
C LYS A 259 10.77 -0.55 11.09
N THR A 260 11.12 -1.63 11.78
CA THR A 260 11.60 -2.88 11.17
C THR A 260 10.47 -3.61 10.44
N LEU A 261 9.26 -3.60 10.99
CA LEU A 261 8.09 -4.23 10.38
C LEU A 261 7.57 -3.44 9.17
N LEU A 262 7.82 -2.13 9.13
CA LEU A 262 7.41 -1.19 8.07
C LEU A 262 8.62 -0.44 7.47
N PRO A 263 9.62 -1.15 6.89
CA PRO A 263 10.85 -0.52 6.39
C PRO A 263 10.58 0.47 5.24
N GLU A 264 9.49 0.22 4.50
CA GLU A 264 8.98 1.06 3.41
C GLU A 264 8.69 2.51 3.85
N LEU A 265 8.42 2.75 5.15
CA LEU A 265 8.05 4.06 5.69
C LEU A 265 9.22 4.82 6.34
N PHE A 266 10.35 4.16 6.62
CA PHE A 266 11.40 4.74 7.49
C PHE A 266 12.85 4.62 6.95
N SER A 267 13.08 4.02 5.78
CA SER A 267 14.44 3.85 5.25
C SER A 267 15.00 5.13 4.60
N PRO A 268 16.17 5.66 5.02
CA PRO A 268 16.84 6.77 4.32
C PRO A 268 17.46 6.28 3.00
N ARG A 269 17.33 7.07 1.94
CA ARG A 269 18.06 6.86 0.66
C ARG A 269 19.56 7.08 0.90
N ASN A 270 20.40 6.14 0.43
CA ASN A 270 21.86 6.23 0.53
C ASN A 270 22.41 7.54 -0.10
N PRO A 271 23.16 8.37 0.63
CA PRO A 271 24.02 9.40 0.06
C PRO A 271 25.37 8.78 -0.24
N GLY A 272 25.58 8.36 -1.48
CA GLY A 272 26.83 7.72 -1.90
C GLY A 272 27.09 7.98 -3.36
N MET A 273 27.55 9.20 -3.68
CA MET A 273 28.39 9.59 -4.82
C MET A 273 28.21 11.11 -5.10
N GLU A 274 28.50 11.95 -4.10
CA GLU A 274 28.68 13.40 -4.28
C GLU A 274 30.01 13.86 -3.67
N GLU A 275 31.10 13.14 -3.94
CA GLU A 275 32.45 13.63 -3.66
C GLU A 275 33.40 13.30 -4.81
N GLU A 276 32.98 13.50 -6.06
CA GLU A 276 33.91 13.45 -7.19
C GLU A 276 33.35 14.22 -8.41
N ARG A 277 32.93 15.47 -8.22
CA ARG A 277 32.64 16.34 -9.38
C ARG A 277 32.94 17.82 -9.25
N SER A 278 33.43 18.27 -8.10
CA SER A 278 33.86 19.65 -7.87
C SER A 278 35.34 19.87 -8.20
N LYS A 279 35.83 19.37 -9.36
CA LYS A 279 37.17 19.70 -9.89
C LYS A 279 37.29 19.65 -11.42
N VAL A 280 36.29 20.02 -12.20
CA VAL A 280 36.50 20.38 -13.61
C VAL A 280 35.48 21.44 -13.99
N VAL A 281 35.90 22.41 -14.81
CA VAL A 281 35.12 23.52 -15.40
C VAL A 281 35.14 24.82 -14.60
N THR A 282 36.26 25.54 -14.67
CA THR A 282 36.26 27.00 -14.82
C THR A 282 37.44 27.40 -15.71
N GLU A 283 37.31 27.18 -17.02
CA GLU A 283 38.10 27.91 -18.03
C GLU A 283 37.24 28.19 -19.27
N ASN A 284 37.40 29.41 -19.81
CA ASN A 284 36.83 30.02 -21.04
C ASN A 284 35.41 30.59 -20.86
N GLU A 285 35.08 31.86 -21.15
CA GLU A 285 35.54 32.87 -22.13
C GLU A 285 35.31 34.30 -21.53
N SER A 286 36.30 35.20 -21.41
CA SER A 286 36.77 36.27 -22.33
C SER A 286 35.82 37.45 -22.67
N THR A 287 36.21 38.64 -22.16
CA THR A 287 36.25 40.02 -22.77
C THR A 287 34.94 40.73 -23.19
N ALA A 288 34.66 42.03 -22.98
CA ALA A 288 35.23 43.26 -22.35
C ALA A 288 34.21 44.44 -22.64
N PRO A 289 34.41 45.75 -22.31
CA PRO A 289 34.98 46.43 -21.13
C PRO A 289 34.09 47.54 -20.49
N SER A 290 34.48 47.94 -19.27
CA SER A 290 34.44 49.27 -18.62
C SER A 290 33.15 50.11 -18.54
N GLU A 291 32.75 50.45 -17.30
CA GLU A 291 32.95 51.82 -16.79
C GLU A 291 32.91 51.88 -15.25
N ASP A 292 33.77 52.75 -14.73
CA ASP A 292 34.09 53.04 -13.33
C ASP A 292 32.93 53.75 -12.60
N THR A 293 32.77 53.49 -11.31
CA THR A 293 32.82 54.53 -10.24
C THR A 293 32.63 53.86 -8.89
N GLY A 294 33.70 53.85 -8.09
CA GLY A 294 33.66 53.35 -6.72
C GLY A 294 33.18 54.38 -5.71
N VAL A 295 32.76 53.91 -4.53
CA VAL A 295 33.12 54.48 -3.22
C VAL A 295 33.15 53.34 -2.19
N ARG A 296 34.26 53.28 -1.44
CA ARG A 296 34.52 52.42 -0.28
C ARG A 296 33.96 53.04 1.00
N THR A 297 33.56 52.21 1.96
CA THR A 297 34.06 52.09 3.37
C THR A 297 33.06 51.21 4.15
N GLU A 298 33.41 49.96 4.46
CA GLU A 298 34.05 49.51 5.71
C GLU A 298 33.20 49.76 6.97
N ASP A 299 32.62 48.69 7.53
CA ASP A 299 32.97 48.32 8.91
C ASP A 299 32.83 46.80 9.16
N GLN A 300 33.61 46.35 10.13
CA GLN A 300 34.19 45.02 10.30
C GLN A 300 33.31 44.02 11.08
N GLY A 301 33.62 42.74 10.90
CA GLY A 301 33.81 41.86 12.07
C GLY A 301 33.10 40.51 12.06
N GLY A 302 33.90 39.44 12.02
CA GLY A 302 33.64 38.29 12.88
C GLY A 302 33.03 37.04 12.23
N ARG A 303 33.88 36.26 11.58
CA ARG A 303 33.65 34.87 11.18
C ARG A 303 33.46 33.99 12.44
N ALA A 304 32.30 33.36 12.58
CA ALA A 304 32.14 32.16 13.40
C ALA A 304 31.24 31.18 12.64
N SER A 305 31.89 30.15 12.08
CA SER A 305 31.27 28.97 11.54
C SER A 305 30.51 28.24 12.66
N ALA A 306 29.19 28.34 12.67
CA ALA A 306 28.34 27.37 13.34
C ALA A 306 28.05 26.25 12.34
N SER A 307 28.74 25.13 12.52
CA SER A 307 28.35 23.83 11.99
C SER A 307 26.90 23.56 12.40
N LEU A 308 25.97 23.64 11.45
CA LEU A 308 24.66 23.04 11.62
C LEU A 308 24.87 21.53 11.51
N ASP A 309 24.73 20.87 12.66
CA ASP A 309 24.82 19.43 12.81
C ASP A 309 23.95 18.73 11.77
N SER A 310 24.59 17.81 11.05
CA SER A 310 24.02 16.85 10.11
C SER A 310 23.24 15.75 10.84
N GLN A 311 22.31 16.12 11.73
CA GLN A 311 21.43 15.20 12.47
C GLN A 311 20.02 15.78 12.68
N SER A 312 19.19 15.84 11.63
CA SER A 312 17.72 15.76 11.79
C SER A 312 16.92 15.58 10.48
N LEU A 313 17.47 14.95 9.43
CA LEU A 313 16.69 14.55 8.24
C LEU A 313 16.11 13.13 8.38
N ALA A 314 15.46 12.85 9.51
CA ALA A 314 14.94 11.51 9.80
C ALA A 314 13.53 11.58 10.39
N ASN A 315 12.53 11.58 9.50
CA ASN A 315 11.27 10.82 9.55
C ASN A 315 10.32 11.43 8.50
N LEU A 316 10.04 10.69 7.42
CA LEU A 316 9.13 11.10 6.33
C LEU A 316 7.64 10.87 6.65
N ALA A 317 7.34 10.21 7.77
CA ALA A 317 6.00 9.94 8.25
C ALA A 317 5.96 10.13 9.76
N GLU A 318 5.02 10.93 10.26
CA GLU A 318 4.76 11.06 11.69
C GLU A 318 3.77 9.99 12.12
N ILE A 319 4.14 9.21 13.13
CA ILE A 319 3.21 8.28 13.77
C ILE A 319 2.25 9.14 14.60
N LYS A 320 0.99 9.26 14.16
CA LYS A 320 -0.05 10.00 14.91
C LYS A 320 -0.50 9.19 16.12
N PHE A 321 -0.70 7.88 15.96
CA PHE A 321 -0.91 6.97 17.10
C PHE A 321 -0.50 5.54 16.80
N VAL A 322 -0.21 4.79 17.87
CA VAL A 322 -0.04 3.33 17.86
C VAL A 322 -0.92 2.76 18.96
N ARG A 323 -1.88 1.91 18.59
CA ARG A 323 -2.79 1.26 19.54
C ARG A 323 -2.62 -0.23 19.57
N ILE A 324 -2.54 -0.75 20.79
CA ILE A 324 -2.49 -2.18 21.10
C ILE A 324 -3.39 -2.39 22.31
N GLN A 325 -4.41 -3.24 22.20
CA GLN A 325 -5.37 -3.52 23.30
C GLN A 325 -6.08 -2.27 23.84
N GLY A 326 -6.31 -1.26 23.00
CA GLY A 326 -7.02 -0.03 23.38
C GLY A 326 -6.23 0.99 24.18
N ILE A 327 -4.91 0.78 24.33
CA ILE A 327 -4.00 1.75 24.91
C ILE A 327 -3.00 2.22 23.86
N GLU A 328 -2.37 3.35 24.11
CA GLU A 328 -1.25 3.89 23.32
C GLU A 328 0.03 3.70 24.13
N PRO A 329 0.77 2.58 23.94
CA PRO A 329 1.99 2.33 24.68
C PRO A 329 3.05 3.36 24.28
N ARG A 330 3.88 3.76 25.24
CA ARG A 330 5.04 4.60 24.92
C ARG A 330 5.93 3.87 23.91
N LEU A 331 6.43 4.59 22.91
CA LEU A 331 7.22 4.01 21.82
C LEU A 331 8.58 3.45 22.27
N ASP A 332 9.04 3.80 23.47
CA ASP A 332 10.28 3.31 24.09
C ASP A 332 10.11 2.01 24.89
N ILE A 333 8.88 1.49 25.04
CA ILE A 333 8.63 0.25 25.78
C ILE A 333 9.31 -0.95 25.09
N PRO A 334 9.91 -1.90 25.84
CA PRO A 334 10.45 -3.13 25.28
C PRO A 334 9.39 -3.91 24.50
N PHE A 335 9.68 -4.22 23.23
CA PHE A 335 8.75 -4.97 22.39
C PHE A 335 8.51 -6.40 22.90
N SER A 336 9.51 -7.00 23.56
CA SER A 336 9.34 -8.30 24.24
C SER A 336 8.31 -8.23 25.37
N TRP A 337 8.29 -7.13 26.13
CA TRP A 337 7.28 -6.91 27.16
C TRP A 337 5.89 -6.78 26.54
N VAL A 338 5.76 -6.03 25.43
CA VAL A 338 4.50 -5.90 24.67
C VAL A 338 4.02 -7.28 24.22
N ALA A 339 4.91 -8.08 23.62
CA ALA A 339 4.61 -9.43 23.19
C ALA A 339 4.20 -10.36 24.33
N ASN A 340 4.87 -10.28 25.48
CA ASN A 340 4.58 -11.15 26.62
C ASN A 340 3.29 -10.75 27.36
N ASN A 341 2.83 -9.50 27.28
CA ASN A 341 1.73 -8.99 28.11
C ASN A 341 0.47 -8.57 27.35
N LEU A 342 0.57 -8.17 26.09
CA LEU A 342 -0.56 -7.60 25.30
C LEU A 342 -1.02 -8.50 24.15
N MET A 343 -0.42 -9.67 23.98
CA MET A 343 -0.76 -10.63 22.93
C MET A 343 -2.19 -11.17 23.08
N PHE A 344 -2.85 -11.38 21.95
CA PHE A 344 -4.18 -11.99 21.89
C PHE A 344 -4.12 -13.51 22.12
N PRO A 345 -5.25 -14.16 22.51
CA PRO A 345 -5.29 -15.60 22.77
C PRO A 345 -4.90 -16.50 21.57
N GLU A 346 -4.94 -15.98 20.35
CA GLU A 346 -4.45 -16.63 19.13
C GLU A 346 -2.93 -16.48 18.88
N TYR A 347 -2.17 -15.95 19.85
CA TYR A 347 -0.72 -15.74 19.78
C TYR A 347 -0.25 -14.68 18.77
N PHE A 348 -1.13 -13.77 18.37
CA PHE A 348 -0.78 -12.59 17.57
C PHE A 348 -0.76 -11.33 18.42
N ILE A 349 0.18 -10.44 18.10
CA ILE A 349 0.09 -9.03 18.51
C ILE A 349 -0.61 -8.29 17.38
N HIS A 350 -1.74 -7.67 17.69
CA HIS A 350 -2.47 -6.80 16.78
C HIS A 350 -2.06 -5.36 17.06
N VAL A 351 -1.48 -4.69 16.07
CA VAL A 351 -0.99 -3.31 16.19
C VAL A 351 -1.73 -2.45 15.18
N CYS A 352 -2.51 -1.48 15.68
CA CYS A 352 -3.15 -0.47 14.84
C CYS A 352 -2.22 0.75 14.81
N VAL A 353 -1.79 1.16 13.63
CA VAL A 353 -0.87 2.30 13.46
C VAL A 353 -1.51 3.30 12.53
N CYS A 354 -1.55 4.56 12.97
CA CYS A 354 -1.95 5.67 12.15
C CYS A 354 -0.76 6.57 11.84
N PHE A 355 -0.59 6.89 10.56
CA PHE A 355 0.41 7.82 10.08
C PHE A 355 -0.26 9.08 9.57
N GLY A 356 0.27 10.22 9.98
CA GLY A 356 0.04 11.49 9.32
C GLY A 356 1.28 11.85 8.54
N THR A 357 1.10 12.26 7.29
CA THR A 357 2.19 12.88 6.54
C THR A 357 2.34 14.31 7.04
N LEU A 358 3.49 14.62 7.65
CA LEU A 358 3.87 16.00 7.90
C LEU A 358 4.06 16.66 6.53
N LEU A 359 3.06 17.45 6.13
CA LEU A 359 3.30 18.58 5.25
C LEU A 359 4.32 19.45 6.00
N PHE A 360 5.46 19.75 5.38
CA PHE A 360 6.43 20.67 5.98
C PHE A 360 5.83 22.08 6.00
N ASP A 361 5.10 22.41 7.07
CA ASP A 361 5.11 23.77 7.60
C ASP A 361 6.55 24.09 8.02
N TYR A 362 7.04 25.27 7.63
CA TYR A 362 8.45 25.72 7.71
C TYR A 362 9.41 25.18 6.63
N ILE A 363 9.16 25.52 5.37
CA ILE A 363 10.06 26.24 4.44
C ILE A 363 9.33 26.25 3.10
N GLY A 364 8.65 27.36 2.77
CA GLY A 364 7.89 27.46 1.53
C GLY A 364 6.68 28.39 1.55
N ASP A 365 6.54 29.19 2.61
CA ASP A 365 5.56 30.27 2.63
C ASP A 365 5.87 31.26 1.49
N LEU A 366 4.81 31.65 0.77
CA LEU A 366 4.72 32.63 -0.33
C LEU A 366 4.79 32.19 -1.82
N ARG A 367 4.95 30.92 -2.22
CA ARG A 367 4.92 30.59 -3.68
C ARG A 367 3.95 29.52 -4.16
N LEU A 368 3.57 28.52 -3.36
CA LEU A 368 2.80 27.37 -3.84
C LEU A 368 1.27 27.48 -3.65
N ASP A 369 0.81 28.24 -2.64
CA ASP A 369 -0.62 28.46 -2.40
C ASP A 369 -1.30 29.27 -3.53
N ARG A 370 -0.51 29.95 -4.36
CA ARG A 370 -1.02 30.74 -5.49
C ARG A 370 -1.40 29.85 -6.68
N THR A 371 -0.59 28.85 -7.02
CA THR A 371 -0.80 28.05 -8.24
C THR A 371 -1.94 27.03 -8.08
N ALA A 372 -2.04 26.35 -6.93
CA ALA A 372 -3.11 25.39 -6.68
C ALA A 372 -4.48 26.07 -6.48
N LYS A 373 -4.55 27.20 -5.77
CA LYS A 373 -5.77 28.00 -5.64
C LYS A 373 -6.14 28.77 -6.92
N GLU A 374 -5.18 29.15 -7.76
CA GLU A 374 -5.47 29.70 -9.09
C GLU A 374 -5.98 28.63 -10.07
N MET A 375 -5.51 27.38 -9.99
CA MET A 375 -5.97 26.27 -10.82
C MET A 375 -7.35 25.72 -10.44
N ALA A 376 -7.74 25.81 -9.17
CA ALA A 376 -9.11 25.47 -8.73
C ALA A 376 -10.18 26.45 -9.25
N LYS A 377 -9.79 27.56 -9.88
CA LYS A 377 -10.71 28.64 -10.29
C LYS A 377 -11.09 28.66 -11.77
N ALA A 378 -10.58 27.73 -12.58
CA ALA A 378 -10.99 27.52 -13.97
C ALA A 378 -10.75 26.05 -14.29
N GLY A 379 -11.68 25.34 -14.95
CA GLY A 379 -11.61 23.91 -15.27
C GLY A 379 -10.42 23.49 -16.14
N LYS A 380 -9.21 23.66 -15.62
CA LYS A 380 -7.92 23.46 -16.28
C LYS A 380 -7.42 22.05 -15.98
N LEU A 381 -6.92 21.40 -17.02
CA LEU A 381 -6.22 20.13 -16.92
C LEU A 381 -4.72 20.40 -16.79
N LEU A 382 -4.06 19.76 -15.82
CA LEU A 382 -2.60 19.74 -15.70
C LEU A 382 -2.10 18.30 -15.82
N LEU A 383 -1.18 18.05 -16.74
CA LEU A 383 -0.55 16.76 -16.93
C LEU A 383 0.89 16.79 -16.39
N LEU A 384 1.15 15.94 -15.40
CA LEU A 384 2.52 15.64 -14.96
C LEU A 384 3.14 14.67 -15.97
N ASP A 385 4.14 15.16 -16.70
CA ASP A 385 4.72 14.53 -17.88
C ASP A 385 6.18 14.15 -17.67
N CYS A 386 6.66 13.19 -18.44
CA CYS A 386 8.08 12.99 -18.67
C CYS A 386 8.26 12.69 -20.16
N TRP A 387 9.09 13.50 -20.83
CA TRP A 387 9.18 13.50 -22.30
C TRP A 387 9.48 12.12 -22.91
N VAL A 388 10.19 11.26 -22.19
CA VAL A 388 10.58 9.91 -22.66
C VAL A 388 9.57 8.82 -22.29
N SER A 389 8.57 9.13 -21.45
CA SER A 389 7.60 8.15 -20.95
C SER A 389 6.51 7.85 -21.98
N PRO A 390 6.40 6.59 -22.47
CA PRO A 390 5.33 6.22 -23.40
C PRO A 390 3.95 6.32 -22.73
N PHE A 391 3.88 6.18 -21.41
CA PHE A 391 2.62 6.31 -20.68
C PHE A 391 2.09 7.75 -20.71
N CYS A 392 2.97 8.76 -20.64
CA CYS A 392 2.55 10.16 -20.76
C CYS A 392 2.19 10.53 -22.19
N MET A 393 2.87 9.94 -23.19
CA MET A 393 2.53 10.11 -24.60
C MET A 393 1.09 9.67 -24.90
N ARG A 394 0.60 8.58 -24.29
CA ARG A 394 -0.79 8.12 -24.44
C ARG A 394 -1.79 9.19 -24.06
N VAL A 395 -1.58 9.84 -22.90
CA VAL A 395 -2.47 10.88 -22.38
C VAL A 395 -2.42 12.13 -23.27
N LYS A 396 -1.22 12.55 -23.69
CA LYS A 396 -1.05 13.69 -24.61
C LYS A 396 -1.74 13.46 -25.95
N ILE A 397 -1.58 12.27 -26.54
CA ILE A 397 -2.25 11.91 -27.80
C ILE A 397 -3.77 11.91 -27.60
N ALA A 398 -4.28 11.28 -26.53
CA ALA A 398 -5.71 11.23 -26.27
C ALA A 398 -6.33 12.63 -26.07
N LEU A 399 -5.68 13.50 -25.30
CA LEU A 399 -6.12 14.90 -25.13
C LEU A 399 -6.13 15.65 -26.47
N GLY A 400 -5.09 15.46 -27.29
CA GLY A 400 -5.01 16.04 -28.64
C GLY A 400 -6.11 15.53 -29.58
N GLU A 401 -6.41 14.23 -29.57
CA GLU A 401 -7.51 13.65 -30.35
C GLU A 401 -8.89 14.14 -29.89
N LYS A 402 -9.05 14.41 -28.58
CA LYS A 402 -10.26 15.02 -28.02
C LYS A 402 -10.35 16.53 -28.25
N GLY A 403 -9.27 17.18 -28.72
CA GLY A 403 -9.20 18.64 -28.86
C GLY A 403 -9.34 19.38 -27.52
N VAL A 404 -8.84 18.78 -26.44
CA VAL A 404 -8.92 19.35 -25.09
C VAL A 404 -7.59 20.01 -24.73
N ASP A 405 -7.65 21.28 -24.35
CA ASP A 405 -6.48 22.04 -23.91
C ASP A 405 -6.04 21.61 -22.50
N PHE A 406 -4.73 21.56 -22.29
CA PHE A 406 -4.13 21.19 -21.01
C PHE A 406 -2.78 21.87 -20.82
N GLU A 407 -2.38 22.04 -19.57
CA GLU A 407 -1.06 22.49 -19.17
C GLU A 407 -0.14 21.29 -18.92
N LEU A 408 1.14 21.45 -19.23
CA LEU A 408 2.17 20.42 -19.04
C LEU A 408 3.15 20.86 -17.96
N GLN A 409 3.39 19.98 -16.99
CA GLN A 409 4.49 20.12 -16.04
C GLN A 409 5.42 18.94 -16.18
N GLU A 410 6.67 19.21 -16.56
CA GLU A 410 7.68 18.18 -16.74
C GLU A 410 8.29 17.74 -15.40
N GLU A 411 8.31 16.43 -15.17
CA GLU A 411 8.82 15.81 -13.96
C GLU A 411 10.26 15.31 -14.13
N ASN A 412 11.11 15.63 -13.17
CA ASN A 412 12.47 15.13 -13.14
C ASN A 412 12.54 13.75 -12.45
N LEU A 413 12.30 12.68 -13.20
CA LEU A 413 12.31 11.33 -12.64
C LEU A 413 13.69 10.84 -12.15
N PHE A 414 14.78 11.55 -12.50
CA PHE A 414 16.16 11.13 -12.22
C PHE A 414 16.89 12.03 -11.22
N GLY A 415 16.46 13.29 -11.07
CA GLY A 415 16.98 14.27 -10.10
C GLY A 415 16.04 14.56 -8.93
N GLY A 416 14.97 13.78 -8.79
CA GLY A 416 13.98 13.90 -7.71
C GLY A 416 12.58 14.17 -8.23
N LYS A 417 11.64 13.28 -7.87
CA LYS A 417 10.21 13.44 -8.20
C LYS A 417 9.65 14.66 -7.48
N SER A 418 8.80 15.45 -8.15
CA SER A 418 8.17 16.59 -7.51
C SER A 418 7.22 16.15 -6.39
N GLU A 419 7.02 17.03 -5.43
CA GLU A 419 6.01 16.86 -4.40
C GLU A 419 4.60 16.71 -5.01
N LEU A 420 4.31 17.44 -6.09
CA LEU A 420 3.03 17.33 -6.80
C LEU A 420 2.82 15.92 -7.38
N LEU A 421 3.86 15.29 -7.92
CA LEU A 421 3.79 13.90 -8.39
C LEU A 421 3.58 12.91 -7.25
N LEU A 422 4.29 13.09 -6.14
CA LEU A 422 4.23 12.18 -4.99
C LEU A 422 2.87 12.25 -4.28
N THR A 423 2.31 13.45 -4.14
CA THR A 423 0.99 13.68 -3.53
C THR A 423 -0.14 13.23 -4.45
N SER A 424 0.00 13.43 -5.75
CA SER A 424 -1.05 13.11 -6.72
C SER A 424 -1.11 11.61 -7.09
N ASN A 425 0.02 10.89 -7.04
CA ASN A 425 0.07 9.44 -7.24
C ASN A 425 0.83 8.77 -6.09
N PRO A 426 0.24 8.68 -4.89
CA PRO A 426 0.93 8.13 -3.73
C PRO A 426 1.18 6.61 -3.85
N VAL A 427 0.36 5.90 -4.65
CA VAL A 427 0.43 4.45 -4.82
C VAL A 427 1.66 4.04 -5.62
N TYR A 428 1.80 4.58 -6.83
CA TYR A 428 2.88 4.19 -7.75
C TYR A 428 3.98 5.22 -7.86
N GLN A 429 3.70 6.48 -7.49
CA GLN A 429 4.63 7.61 -7.59
C GLN A 429 5.20 7.75 -9.01
N LYS A 430 4.37 7.48 -10.02
CA LYS A 430 4.77 7.43 -11.44
C LYS A 430 3.96 8.42 -12.24
N VAL A 431 4.57 8.95 -13.28
CA VAL A 431 3.89 9.67 -14.35
C VAL A 431 3.31 8.67 -15.36
N PRO A 432 2.21 9.00 -16.05
CA PRO A 432 1.48 10.28 -15.99
C PRO A 432 0.55 10.39 -14.78
N VAL A 433 0.31 11.64 -14.38
CA VAL A 433 -0.83 12.01 -13.53
C VAL A 433 -1.56 13.15 -14.24
N LEU A 434 -2.85 12.99 -14.46
CA LEU A 434 -3.71 14.06 -14.96
C LEU A 434 -4.49 14.66 -13.78
N LEU A 435 -4.26 15.92 -13.47
CA LEU A 435 -5.03 16.69 -12.52
C LEU A 435 -6.19 17.36 -13.25
N HIS A 436 -7.42 16.93 -12.96
CA HIS A 436 -8.64 17.55 -13.45
C HIS A 436 -9.32 18.28 -12.30
N GLU A 437 -9.33 19.61 -12.35
CA GLU A 437 -9.84 20.45 -11.25
C GLU A 437 -9.15 20.13 -9.91
N GLY A 438 -7.83 19.89 -9.96
CA GLY A 438 -7.02 19.52 -8.80
C GLY A 438 -7.18 18.07 -8.34
N LYS A 439 -8.08 17.27 -8.95
CA LYS A 439 -8.27 15.85 -8.61
C LYS A 439 -7.35 14.98 -9.47
N PRO A 440 -6.49 14.15 -8.86
CA PRO A 440 -5.53 13.36 -9.62
C PRO A 440 -6.15 12.09 -10.21
N LEU A 441 -5.80 11.82 -11.47
CA LEU A 441 -6.06 10.57 -12.17
C LEU A 441 -4.72 9.93 -12.53
N CYS A 442 -4.55 8.69 -12.10
CA CYS A 442 -3.32 7.92 -12.27
C CYS A 442 -3.54 6.80 -13.30
N GLU A 443 -2.43 6.26 -13.81
CA GLU A 443 -2.36 5.21 -14.83
C GLU A 443 -2.89 5.62 -16.20
N SER A 444 -2.02 5.62 -17.21
CA SER A 444 -2.34 6.13 -18.56
C SER A 444 -3.57 5.50 -19.21
N THR A 445 -3.80 4.19 -19.05
CA THR A 445 -4.95 3.48 -19.64
C THR A 445 -6.27 3.89 -18.98
N ILE A 446 -6.24 4.11 -17.67
CA ILE A 446 -7.38 4.61 -16.90
C ILE A 446 -7.67 6.06 -17.30
N ILE A 447 -6.63 6.91 -17.37
CA ILE A 447 -6.76 8.30 -17.80
C ILE A 447 -7.37 8.37 -19.20
N VAL A 448 -6.86 7.62 -20.19
CA VAL A 448 -7.41 7.66 -21.56
C VAL A 448 -8.87 7.17 -21.61
N ALA A 449 -9.24 6.17 -20.81
CA ALA A 449 -10.64 5.73 -20.72
C ALA A 449 -11.54 6.81 -20.08
N TYR A 450 -11.04 7.48 -19.03
CA TYR A 450 -11.73 8.61 -18.39
C TYR A 450 -11.93 9.78 -19.36
N LEU A 451 -10.92 10.12 -20.16
CA LEU A 451 -11.03 11.16 -21.19
C LEU A 451 -12.10 10.81 -22.23
N ASP A 452 -12.23 9.52 -22.58
CA ASP A 452 -13.25 9.06 -23.50
C ASP A 452 -14.67 9.19 -22.95
N GLU A 453 -14.85 8.91 -21.66
CA GLU A 453 -16.13 9.03 -20.96
C GLU A 453 -16.51 10.48 -20.68
N THR A 454 -15.51 11.35 -20.46
CA THR A 454 -15.71 12.77 -20.13
C THR A 454 -15.98 13.62 -21.37
N TRP A 455 -15.26 13.38 -22.47
CA TRP A 455 -15.45 14.07 -23.75
C TRP A 455 -15.93 13.11 -24.83
N ALA A 456 -17.24 13.08 -25.07
CA ALA A 456 -17.90 12.04 -25.88
C ALA A 456 -17.49 11.97 -27.37
N SER A 457 -16.83 13.00 -27.92
CA SER A 457 -16.47 13.05 -29.35
C SER A 457 -15.05 13.61 -29.57
N PRO A 458 -14.24 13.02 -30.47
CA PRO A 458 -14.49 11.75 -31.16
C PRO A 458 -14.32 10.55 -30.21
N PRO A 459 -15.11 9.47 -30.34
CA PRO A 459 -14.98 8.30 -29.47
C PRO A 459 -13.65 7.58 -29.69
N LEU A 460 -12.94 7.27 -28.61
CA LEU A 460 -11.70 6.50 -28.60
C LEU A 460 -11.98 5.02 -28.37
N LEU A 461 -12.97 4.67 -27.54
CA LEU A 461 -13.39 3.29 -27.34
C LEU A 461 -14.56 2.90 -28.26
N PRO A 462 -14.69 1.60 -28.60
CA PRO A 462 -15.86 1.11 -29.31
C PRO A 462 -17.17 1.34 -28.53
N PRO A 463 -18.31 1.55 -29.21
CA PRO A 463 -19.58 1.86 -28.55
C PRO A 463 -20.21 0.67 -27.81
N CYS A 464 -19.92 -0.57 -28.21
CA CYS A 464 -20.49 -1.77 -27.59
C CYS A 464 -19.58 -2.32 -26.47
N SER A 465 -20.19 -2.86 -25.41
CA SER A 465 -19.50 -3.40 -24.24
C SER A 465 -18.45 -4.46 -24.60
N TYR A 466 -18.76 -5.34 -25.55
CA TYR A 466 -17.84 -6.36 -26.06
C TYR A 466 -16.60 -5.74 -26.72
N GLY A 467 -16.78 -4.72 -27.57
CA GLY A 467 -15.66 -4.01 -28.19
C GLY A 467 -14.79 -3.29 -27.17
N ARG A 468 -15.39 -2.67 -26.13
CA ARG A 468 -14.63 -2.06 -25.01
C ARG A 468 -13.83 -3.11 -24.24
N ALA A 469 -14.38 -4.29 -24.02
CA ALA A 469 -13.68 -5.39 -23.36
C ALA A 469 -12.49 -5.90 -24.20
N GLN A 470 -12.67 -6.07 -25.51
CA GLN A 470 -11.57 -6.43 -26.42
C GLN A 470 -10.47 -5.36 -26.44
N ALA A 471 -10.84 -4.07 -26.49
CA ALA A 471 -9.86 -2.98 -26.47
C ALA A 471 -9.03 -2.98 -25.18
N ARG A 472 -9.68 -3.19 -24.02
CA ARG A 472 -8.98 -3.30 -22.72
C ARG A 472 -8.08 -4.53 -22.64
N PHE A 473 -8.50 -5.67 -23.19
CA PHE A 473 -7.67 -6.87 -23.28
C PHE A 473 -6.38 -6.62 -24.07
N TRP A 474 -6.49 -5.99 -25.24
CA TRP A 474 -5.30 -5.70 -26.07
C TRP A 474 -4.40 -4.64 -25.45
N ALA A 475 -4.95 -3.64 -24.75
CA ALA A 475 -4.15 -2.69 -23.98
C ALA A 475 -3.37 -3.38 -22.85
N ASP A 476 -3.99 -4.28 -22.09
CA ASP A 476 -3.34 -5.09 -21.06
C ASP A 476 -2.24 -5.99 -21.66
N PHE A 477 -2.50 -6.59 -22.82
CA PHE A 477 -1.49 -7.37 -23.56
C PHE A 477 -0.29 -6.50 -23.95
N VAL A 478 -0.51 -5.30 -24.48
CA VAL A 478 0.58 -4.38 -24.86
C VAL A 478 1.42 -4.00 -23.64
N ASP A 479 0.80 -3.66 -22.51
CA ASP A 479 1.51 -3.30 -21.28
C ASP A 479 2.34 -4.47 -20.73
N LYS A 480 1.71 -5.65 -20.58
CA LYS A 480 2.36 -6.82 -19.94
C LYS A 480 3.29 -7.62 -20.84
N LYS A 481 3.13 -7.53 -22.18
CA LYS A 481 3.91 -8.34 -23.12
C LYS A 481 4.86 -7.48 -23.92
N VAL A 482 4.38 -6.44 -24.59
CA VAL A 482 5.23 -5.63 -25.48
C VAL A 482 6.18 -4.76 -24.65
N PHE A 483 5.65 -3.96 -23.70
CA PHE A 483 6.49 -3.05 -22.92
C PHE A 483 7.46 -3.81 -21.98
N ASP A 484 6.94 -4.76 -21.19
CA ASP A 484 7.76 -5.52 -20.23
C ASP A 484 8.87 -6.35 -20.92
N THR A 485 8.58 -6.98 -22.06
CA THR A 485 9.61 -7.76 -22.78
C THR A 485 10.63 -6.84 -23.46
N GLY A 486 10.18 -5.71 -24.02
CA GLY A 486 11.06 -4.70 -24.61
C GLY A 486 12.07 -4.15 -23.60
N LYS A 487 11.66 -4.00 -22.33
CA LYS A 487 12.57 -3.61 -21.23
C LYS A 487 13.76 -4.56 -21.08
N GLY A 488 13.54 -5.86 -21.28
CA GLY A 488 14.61 -6.87 -21.22
C GLY A 488 15.69 -6.65 -22.29
N ILE A 489 15.35 -6.16 -23.48
CA ILE A 489 16.30 -5.99 -24.60
C ILE A 489 17.36 -4.93 -24.29
N TRP A 490 16.96 -3.80 -23.72
CA TRP A 490 17.90 -2.73 -23.39
C TRP A 490 18.41 -2.79 -21.95
N GLY A 491 17.78 -3.57 -21.07
CA GLY A 491 18.17 -3.73 -19.67
C GLY A 491 19.09 -4.91 -19.37
N SER A 492 19.43 -5.74 -20.35
CA SER A 492 20.25 -6.95 -20.16
C SER A 492 21.42 -7.06 -21.15
N ILE A 493 22.24 -8.11 -20.99
CA ILE A 493 23.40 -8.47 -21.83
C ILE A 493 23.44 -9.99 -22.10
N GLY A 494 24.24 -10.43 -23.06
CA GLY A 494 24.47 -11.85 -23.35
C GLY A 494 23.21 -12.63 -23.72
N GLU A 495 23.11 -13.87 -23.24
CA GLU A 495 22.01 -14.80 -23.56
C GLU A 495 20.63 -14.27 -23.15
N GLU A 496 20.54 -13.53 -22.04
CA GLU A 496 19.28 -12.95 -21.56
C GLU A 496 18.73 -11.93 -22.57
N LYS A 497 19.62 -11.11 -23.15
CA LYS A 497 19.26 -10.14 -24.19
C LYS A 497 18.79 -10.83 -25.47
N GLU A 498 19.47 -11.90 -25.87
CA GLU A 498 19.09 -12.69 -27.06
C GLU A 498 17.73 -13.36 -26.86
N ALA A 499 17.47 -13.91 -25.68
CA ALA A 499 16.18 -14.50 -25.33
C ALA A 499 15.05 -13.45 -25.32
N ALA A 500 15.28 -12.29 -24.70
CA ALA A 500 14.33 -11.17 -24.70
C ALA A 500 14.04 -10.69 -26.13
N THR A 501 15.05 -10.59 -26.98
CA THR A 501 14.91 -10.18 -28.38
C THR A 501 14.04 -11.16 -29.18
N LYS A 502 14.32 -12.47 -29.09
CA LYS A 502 13.51 -13.51 -29.75
C LYS A 502 12.07 -13.50 -29.27
N SER A 503 11.86 -13.42 -27.95
CA SER A 503 10.52 -13.38 -27.35
C SER A 503 9.75 -12.14 -27.79
N PHE A 504 10.40 -10.97 -27.85
CA PHE A 504 9.79 -9.73 -28.28
C PHE A 504 9.31 -9.78 -29.73
N ILE A 505 10.13 -10.32 -30.64
CA ILE A 505 9.76 -10.50 -32.05
C ILE A 505 8.51 -11.39 -32.18
N GLU A 506 8.44 -12.50 -31.45
CA GLU A 506 7.26 -13.38 -31.48
C GLU A 506 6.01 -12.70 -30.90
N ILE A 507 6.15 -11.90 -29.84
CA ILE A 507 5.05 -11.10 -29.29
C ILE A 507 4.54 -10.08 -30.31
N LEU A 508 5.44 -9.41 -31.04
CA LEU A 508 5.02 -8.46 -32.09
C LEU A 508 4.31 -9.14 -33.25
N LYS A 509 4.78 -10.34 -33.68
CA LYS A 509 4.10 -11.13 -34.71
C LYS A 509 2.69 -11.52 -34.26
N GLN A 510 2.52 -11.93 -33.01
CA GLN A 510 1.22 -12.26 -32.46
C GLN A 510 0.30 -11.02 -32.42
N LEU A 511 0.82 -9.87 -31.99
CA LEU A 511 0.05 -8.62 -31.98
C LEU A 511 -0.39 -8.21 -33.40
N GLU A 512 0.51 -8.30 -34.38
CA GLU A 512 0.20 -8.01 -35.78
C GLU A 512 -0.85 -8.97 -36.35
N ALA A 513 -0.76 -10.26 -36.03
CA ALA A 513 -1.64 -11.27 -36.60
C ALA A 513 -3.06 -11.24 -36.00
N GLU A 514 -3.16 -11.07 -34.67
CA GLU A 514 -4.41 -11.29 -33.94
C GLU A 514 -5.17 -10.00 -33.61
N ALA A 515 -4.46 -8.87 -33.46
CA ALA A 515 -5.05 -7.63 -32.97
C ALA A 515 -5.16 -6.54 -34.05
N LEU A 516 -4.15 -6.41 -34.91
CA LEU A 516 -4.13 -5.39 -35.96
C LEU A 516 -5.09 -5.76 -37.09
N LYS A 517 -6.05 -4.87 -37.39
CA LYS A 517 -7.00 -5.03 -38.50
C LYS A 517 -6.47 -4.33 -39.76
N GLU A 518 -7.34 -3.77 -40.60
CA GLU A 518 -6.92 -3.16 -41.87
C GLU A 518 -6.04 -1.92 -41.68
N ASN A 519 -6.60 -0.87 -41.07
CA ASN A 519 -5.92 0.42 -40.94
C ASN A 519 -5.46 0.73 -39.51
N TYR A 520 -6.21 0.25 -38.52
CA TYR A 520 -6.01 0.48 -37.10
C TYR A 520 -6.48 -0.75 -36.31
N PHE A 521 -6.18 -0.83 -35.02
CA PHE A 521 -6.71 -1.91 -34.16
C PHE A 521 -8.26 -1.87 -34.10
N GLY A 522 -8.84 -0.67 -34.23
CA GLY A 522 -10.28 -0.43 -34.37
C GLY A 522 -10.87 -0.77 -35.75
N GLY A 523 -10.07 -1.17 -36.73
CA GLY A 523 -10.50 -1.32 -38.13
C GLY A 523 -10.11 -0.06 -38.91
N ASP A 524 -11.08 0.79 -39.22
CA ASP A 524 -10.87 2.04 -39.96
C ASP A 524 -10.73 3.29 -39.07
N THR A 525 -10.93 3.12 -37.77
CA THR A 525 -10.87 4.23 -36.80
C THR A 525 -9.66 4.09 -35.90
N PHE A 526 -8.90 5.19 -35.78
CA PHE A 526 -7.85 5.32 -34.78
C PHE A 526 -8.49 5.46 -33.41
N GLY A 527 -8.16 4.57 -32.48
CA GLY A 527 -8.83 4.52 -31.18
C GLY A 527 -7.92 4.11 -30.03
N PHE A 528 -8.54 3.63 -28.96
CA PHE A 528 -7.90 3.35 -27.68
C PHE A 528 -6.64 2.49 -27.81
N VAL A 529 -6.73 1.32 -28.45
CA VAL A 529 -5.58 0.40 -28.59
C VAL A 529 -4.48 1.02 -29.44
N ASP A 530 -4.82 1.82 -30.46
CA ASP A 530 -3.84 2.51 -31.28
C ASP A 530 -3.04 3.53 -30.45
N ILE A 531 -3.72 4.33 -29.61
CA ILE A 531 -3.09 5.30 -28.69
C ILE A 531 -2.14 4.59 -27.72
N ILE A 532 -2.60 3.49 -27.11
CA ILE A 532 -1.81 2.70 -26.16
C ILE A 532 -0.55 2.13 -26.83
N THR A 533 -0.70 1.61 -28.05
CA THR A 533 0.37 0.91 -28.77
C THR A 533 1.38 1.89 -29.39
N ILE A 534 0.92 2.97 -30.04
CA ILE A 534 1.80 3.87 -30.80
C ILE A 534 2.79 4.57 -29.87
N ALA A 535 2.34 4.89 -28.65
CA ALA A 535 3.18 5.47 -27.63
C ALA A 535 4.34 4.54 -27.23
N VAL A 536 4.12 3.23 -27.12
CA VAL A 536 5.17 2.25 -26.80
C VAL A 536 6.17 2.09 -27.95
N THR A 537 5.73 2.30 -29.20
CA THR A 537 6.65 2.21 -30.35
C THR A 537 7.73 3.30 -30.38
N SER A 538 7.59 4.37 -29.59
CA SER A 538 8.67 5.36 -29.38
C SER A 538 9.98 4.75 -28.86
N TRP A 539 9.91 3.57 -28.22
CA TRP A 539 11.06 2.82 -27.75
C TRP A 539 11.56 1.75 -28.72
N PHE A 540 10.88 1.52 -29.85
CA PHE A 540 11.33 0.51 -30.83
C PHE A 540 12.71 0.80 -31.42
N PRO A 541 13.11 2.06 -31.72
CA PRO A 541 14.47 2.34 -32.19
C PRO A 541 15.56 1.86 -31.21
N VAL A 542 15.30 1.96 -29.90
CA VAL A 542 16.17 1.43 -28.85
C VAL A 542 16.24 -0.10 -28.95
N TYR A 543 15.10 -0.76 -29.06
CA TYR A 543 15.03 -2.22 -29.11
C TYR A 543 15.71 -2.78 -30.37
N GLU A 544 15.51 -2.15 -31.53
CA GLU A 544 16.19 -2.48 -32.78
C GLU A 544 17.70 -2.33 -32.65
N LYS A 545 18.17 -1.22 -32.06
CA LYS A 545 19.60 -0.93 -31.88
C LYS A 545 20.28 -1.95 -30.97
N PHE A 546 19.71 -2.23 -29.79
CA PHE A 546 20.35 -3.11 -28.80
C PHE A 546 20.08 -4.60 -29.06
N GLY A 547 18.95 -4.93 -29.67
CA GLY A 547 18.56 -6.30 -30.05
C GLY A 547 19.10 -6.74 -31.42
N GLY A 548 19.54 -5.81 -32.28
CA GLY A 548 20.13 -6.14 -33.57
C GLY A 548 19.13 -6.70 -34.59
N PHE A 549 17.91 -6.15 -34.63
CA PHE A 549 16.86 -6.54 -35.56
C PHE A 549 16.11 -5.31 -36.09
N LYS A 550 15.26 -5.51 -37.10
CA LYS A 550 14.32 -4.50 -37.58
C LYS A 550 12.89 -4.99 -37.44
N VAL A 551 12.01 -4.16 -36.90
CA VAL A 551 10.59 -4.48 -36.74
C VAL A 551 9.95 -4.69 -38.12
N GLU A 552 10.36 -3.93 -39.13
CA GLU A 552 9.84 -4.04 -40.51
C GLU A 552 10.11 -5.40 -41.15
N ASP A 553 11.25 -6.03 -40.84
CA ASP A 553 11.63 -7.34 -41.38
C ASP A 553 10.76 -8.49 -40.84
N HIS A 554 10.15 -8.29 -39.67
CA HIS A 554 9.37 -9.32 -38.97
C HIS A 554 7.88 -9.02 -38.89
N CYS A 555 7.50 -7.75 -38.86
CA CYS A 555 6.15 -7.23 -38.66
C CYS A 555 5.89 -6.05 -39.63
N PRO A 556 5.74 -6.34 -40.94
CA PRO A 556 5.61 -5.30 -41.97
C PRO A 556 4.27 -4.56 -41.88
N LYS A 557 3.18 -5.19 -41.43
CA LYS A 557 1.88 -4.50 -41.30
C LYS A 557 1.90 -3.56 -40.10
N LEU A 558 2.51 -3.98 -38.99
CA LEU A 558 2.72 -3.13 -37.83
C LEU A 558 3.59 -1.93 -38.19
N SER A 559 4.65 -2.12 -38.97
CA SER A 559 5.51 -1.03 -39.44
C SER A 559 4.76 -0.06 -40.37
N ALA A 560 3.91 -0.57 -41.26
CA ALA A 560 3.02 0.27 -42.06
C ALA A 560 2.01 1.04 -41.18
N TRP A 561 1.46 0.41 -40.14
CA TRP A 561 0.58 1.05 -39.17
C TRP A 561 1.28 2.15 -38.36
N ILE A 562 2.54 1.95 -37.93
CA ILE A 562 3.35 2.99 -37.26
C ILE A 562 3.48 4.21 -38.19
N ARG A 563 3.89 4.00 -39.46
CA ARG A 563 4.00 5.08 -40.45
C ARG A 563 2.69 5.83 -40.64
N ARG A 564 1.56 5.11 -40.69
CA ARG A 564 0.22 5.71 -40.79
C ARG A 564 -0.12 6.55 -39.55
N CYS A 565 0.14 6.04 -38.35
CA CYS A 565 -0.12 6.78 -37.12
C CYS A 565 0.73 8.06 -37.01
N MET A 566 1.99 8.00 -37.45
CA MET A 566 2.89 9.17 -37.49
C MET A 566 2.44 10.27 -38.48
N GLN A 567 1.51 10.00 -39.39
CA GLN A 567 0.90 11.03 -40.23
C GLN A 567 -0.17 11.86 -39.48
N ARG A 568 -0.61 11.40 -38.29
CA ARG A 568 -1.53 12.15 -37.44
C ARG A 568 -0.75 13.22 -36.69
N GLU A 569 -1.23 14.46 -36.77
CA GLU A 569 -0.57 15.61 -36.12
C GLU A 569 -0.45 15.44 -34.60
N THR A 570 -1.50 14.90 -33.96
CA THR A 570 -1.57 14.57 -32.52
C THR A 570 -0.50 13.57 -32.09
N VAL A 571 -0.13 12.63 -32.96
CA VAL A 571 0.92 11.62 -32.71
C VAL A 571 2.29 12.21 -33.00
N ALA A 572 2.46 12.82 -34.17
CA ALA A 572 3.74 13.36 -34.63
C ALA A 572 4.31 14.44 -33.68
N LYS A 573 3.44 15.24 -33.05
CA LYS A 573 3.85 16.26 -32.07
C LYS A 573 4.32 15.67 -30.73
N VAL A 574 3.90 14.45 -30.40
CA VAL A 574 4.10 13.86 -29.07
C VAL A 574 5.24 12.85 -29.06
N ILE A 575 5.41 12.08 -30.13
CA ILE A 575 6.46 11.06 -30.23
C ILE A 575 7.83 11.75 -30.33
N PRO A 576 8.80 11.45 -29.43
CA PRO A 576 10.10 12.09 -29.41
C PRO A 576 11.00 11.61 -30.56
N ASP A 577 12.04 12.38 -30.82
CA ASP A 577 13.10 12.00 -31.77
C ASP A 577 13.74 10.66 -31.38
N PRO A 578 13.74 9.65 -32.27
CA PRO A 578 14.40 8.36 -32.07
C PRO A 578 15.85 8.44 -31.58
N GLU A 579 16.63 9.41 -32.08
CA GLU A 579 18.04 9.55 -31.70
C GLU A 579 18.17 9.96 -30.23
N LYS A 580 17.37 10.94 -29.80
CA LYS A 580 17.32 11.42 -28.41
C LYS A 580 16.95 10.30 -27.43
N VAL A 581 16.01 9.43 -27.79
CA VAL A 581 15.63 8.27 -26.96
C VAL A 581 16.78 7.25 -26.89
N CYS A 582 17.46 6.98 -28.01
CA CYS A 582 18.61 6.08 -28.04
C CYS A 582 19.79 6.58 -27.21
N GLU A 583 20.09 7.88 -27.25
CA GLU A 583 21.12 8.52 -26.43
C GLU A 583 20.79 8.44 -24.95
N PHE A 584 19.54 8.74 -24.58
CA PHE A 584 19.07 8.62 -23.22
C PHE A 584 19.23 7.19 -22.68
N VAL A 585 18.85 6.17 -23.45
CA VAL A 585 19.00 4.77 -23.01
C VAL A 585 20.46 4.34 -22.96
N ALA A 586 21.31 4.80 -23.86
CA ALA A 586 22.75 4.54 -23.79
C ALA A 586 23.37 5.11 -22.51
N MET A 587 22.96 6.32 -22.10
CA MET A 587 23.35 6.89 -20.80
C MET A 587 22.87 6.02 -19.64
N MET A 588 21.61 5.56 -19.66
CA MET A 588 21.06 4.67 -18.63
C MET A 588 21.81 3.33 -18.54
N ARG A 589 22.21 2.74 -19.66
CA ARG A 589 22.97 1.48 -19.68
C ARG A 589 24.34 1.65 -19.04
N LYS A 590 25.04 2.76 -19.30
CA LYS A 590 26.31 3.11 -18.64
C LYS A 590 26.15 3.29 -17.13
N MET A 591 25.12 4.00 -16.68
CA MET A 591 24.86 4.19 -15.24
C MET A 591 24.59 2.87 -14.50
N HIS A 592 24.00 1.88 -15.17
CA HIS A 592 23.75 0.55 -14.62
C HIS A 592 24.90 -0.45 -14.83
N GLY A 593 26.05 -0.02 -15.38
CA GLY A 593 27.21 -0.89 -15.61
C GLY A 593 26.98 -1.98 -16.67
N LEU A 594 26.06 -1.76 -17.61
CA LEU A 594 25.78 -2.68 -18.73
C LEU A 594 26.70 -2.44 -19.93
N GLU A 595 27.43 -1.32 -19.94
CA GLU A 595 28.38 -0.86 -20.96
C GLU A 595 29.58 -0.14 -20.35
#